data_AF-A0A6L9ZUF3-F1
#
_entry.id   AF-A0A6L9ZUF3-F1
#
_cell.length_a   1.000
_cell.length_b   1.000
_cell.length_c   1.000
_cell.angle_alpha   90.00
_cell.angle_beta   90.00
_cell.angle_gamma   90.00
#
_symmetry.space_group_name_H-M   'P 1'
#
loop_
_entity.id
_entity.type
_entity.pdbx_description
1 polymer ?
#
loop_
_entity_poly.entity_id
_entity_poly.type
_entity_poly.pdbx_seq_one_letter_code
_entity_poly.pdbx_strand_id
1 'polypeptide(L)'
;MSDIVCPEEIKNIGEYQACVQQLHHTTWYVASTILMQSILTAIITEAIYNLLIRSYLQRLIIRQWMNGRNITPVKDKMTAFQRSVGMGNGSNIYSLPYQQLCGQITNALRNQVDSGEGALLDIFARDVHPENLEKLKSKNAQDLSNEEQNNLAMIEEQLLNSADRSLDDLQITLAKWWLKVDYFFSILISFILLDRLLTVPTNFLIGDNIQDYDELILIFSFCLISGFLAPTIRNFLLNILGKR
;
A
#
# COMPACT_ATOMS: atom_id res chain seq x y z
N MET A 1 -57.08 -41.86 11.61
CA MET A 1 -56.75 -40.61 12.33
C MET A 1 -55.93 -39.77 11.37
N SER A 2 -56.60 -38.86 10.66
CA SER A 2 -55.95 -37.81 9.89
C SER A 2 -55.85 -36.61 10.81
N ASP A 3 -54.63 -36.24 11.22
CA ASP A 3 -54.43 -35.00 11.94
C ASP A 3 -54.80 -33.87 10.98
N ILE A 4 -55.92 -33.21 11.28
CA ILE A 4 -56.38 -32.03 10.57
C ILE A 4 -55.42 -30.92 10.99
N VAL A 5 -54.39 -30.69 10.18
CA VAL A 5 -53.48 -29.56 10.34
C VAL A 5 -54.33 -28.29 10.31
N CYS A 6 -54.26 -27.50 11.38
CA CYS A 6 -55.06 -26.29 11.53
C CYS A 6 -54.69 -25.29 10.41
N PRO A 7 -55.67 -24.67 9.72
CA PRO A 7 -55.40 -23.69 8.67
C PRO A 7 -54.55 -22.49 9.14
N GLU A 8 -54.60 -22.18 10.44
CA GLU A 8 -53.78 -21.17 11.11
C GLU A 8 -52.28 -21.52 11.13
N GLU A 9 -51.91 -22.79 11.29
CA GLU A 9 -50.51 -23.23 11.25
C GLU A 9 -49.93 -23.13 9.84
N ILE A 10 -50.72 -23.45 8.81
CA ILE A 10 -50.31 -23.32 7.40
C ILE A 10 -50.12 -21.84 7.00
N LYS A 11 -50.98 -20.95 7.51
CA LYS A 11 -50.87 -19.51 7.30
C LYS A 11 -49.63 -18.93 7.99
N ASN A 12 -49.36 -19.33 9.23
CA ASN A 12 -48.14 -18.94 9.96
C ASN A 12 -46.85 -19.46 9.29
N ILE A 13 -46.86 -20.67 8.72
CA ILE A 13 -45.72 -21.20 7.95
C ILE A 13 -45.52 -20.41 6.65
N GLY A 14 -46.59 -20.02 5.96
CA GLY A 14 -46.53 -19.19 4.75
C GLY A 14 -46.00 -17.78 5.03
N GLU A 15 -46.46 -17.15 6.11
CA GLU A 15 -45.96 -15.83 6.56
C GLU A 15 -44.50 -15.90 7.01
N TYR A 16 -44.11 -16.98 7.70
CA TYR A 16 -42.72 -17.23 8.07
C TYR A 16 -41.82 -17.44 6.85
N GLN A 17 -42.26 -18.23 5.86
CA GLN A 17 -41.51 -18.44 4.61
C GLN A 17 -41.37 -17.15 3.80
N ALA A 18 -42.42 -16.33 3.72
CA ALA A 18 -42.37 -15.02 3.08
C ALA A 18 -41.40 -14.07 3.80
N CYS A 19 -41.42 -14.05 5.13
CA CYS A 19 -40.48 -13.27 5.95
C CYS A 19 -39.02 -13.72 5.73
N VAL A 20 -38.76 -15.03 5.73
CA VAL A 20 -37.41 -15.58 5.47
C VAL A 20 -36.94 -15.27 4.05
N GLN A 21 -37.82 -15.37 3.05
CA GLN A 21 -37.47 -15.02 1.66
C GLN A 21 -37.18 -13.51 1.51
N GLN A 22 -37.97 -12.65 2.16
CA GLN A 22 -37.75 -11.21 2.14
C GLN A 22 -36.45 -10.83 2.87
N LEU A 23 -36.16 -11.46 4.01
CA LEU A 23 -34.91 -11.28 4.75
C LEU A 23 -33.71 -11.73 3.89
N HIS A 24 -33.81 -12.89 3.23
CA HIS A 24 -32.78 -13.42 2.36
C HIS A 24 -32.53 -12.49 1.16
N HIS A 25 -33.58 -12.03 0.47
CA HIS A 25 -33.46 -11.10 -0.65
C HIS A 25 -32.83 -9.77 -0.23
N THR A 26 -33.25 -9.21 0.91
CA THR A 26 -32.69 -7.97 1.46
C THR A 26 -31.22 -8.15 1.83
N THR A 27 -30.86 -9.26 2.47
CA THR A 27 -29.47 -9.58 2.85
C THR A 27 -28.58 -9.71 1.63
N TRP A 28 -29.01 -10.43 0.58
CA TRP A 28 -28.24 -10.55 -0.66
C TRP A 28 -28.09 -9.23 -1.40
N TYR A 29 -29.13 -8.41 -1.43
CA TYR A 29 -29.06 -7.08 -2.02
C TYR A 29 -28.06 -6.19 -1.31
N VAL A 30 -28.11 -6.14 0.03
CA VAL A 30 -27.16 -5.39 0.86
C VAL A 30 -25.74 -5.91 0.63
N ALA A 31 -25.53 -7.22 0.71
CA ALA A 31 -24.21 -7.83 0.54
C ALA A 31 -23.60 -7.59 -0.85
N SER A 32 -24.40 -7.73 -1.91
CA SER A 32 -23.96 -7.47 -3.29
C SER A 32 -23.63 -6.00 -3.53
N THR A 33 -24.40 -5.09 -2.94
CA THR A 33 -24.13 -3.64 -3.04
C THR A 33 -22.86 -3.26 -2.29
N ILE A 34 -22.63 -3.81 -1.08
CA ILE A 34 -21.36 -3.63 -0.34
C ILE A 34 -20.21 -4.13 -1.20
N LEU A 35 -20.34 -5.32 -1.78
CA LEU A 35 -19.30 -5.92 -2.60
C LEU A 35 -18.98 -5.06 -3.83
N MET A 36 -20.01 -4.62 -4.57
CA MET A 36 -19.84 -3.77 -5.74
C MET A 36 -19.17 -2.45 -5.40
N GLN A 37 -19.61 -1.78 -4.32
CA GLN A 37 -19.00 -0.55 -3.85
C GLN A 37 -17.54 -0.75 -3.42
N SER A 38 -17.25 -1.85 -2.73
CA SER A 38 -15.89 -2.17 -2.29
C SER A 38 -14.95 -2.43 -3.47
N ILE A 39 -15.43 -3.11 -4.53
CA ILE A 39 -14.68 -3.32 -5.77
C ILE A 39 -14.42 -1.97 -6.47
N LEU A 40 -15.45 -1.14 -6.63
CA LEU A 40 -15.33 0.16 -7.28
C LEU A 40 -14.36 1.08 -6.51
N THR A 41 -14.48 1.11 -5.18
CA THR A 41 -13.57 1.83 -4.29
C THR A 41 -12.14 1.33 -4.46
N ALA A 42 -11.91 0.02 -4.47
CA ALA A 42 -10.59 -0.57 -4.68
C ALA A 42 -9.95 -0.13 -6.00
N ILE A 43 -10.73 -0.13 -7.10
CA ILE A 43 -10.26 0.29 -8.43
C ILE A 43 -9.90 1.78 -8.45
N ILE A 44 -10.76 2.63 -7.88
CA ILE A 44 -10.55 4.08 -7.88
C ILE A 44 -9.39 4.46 -6.97
N THR A 45 -9.27 3.88 -5.77
CA THR A 45 -8.14 4.12 -4.86
C THR A 45 -6.82 3.74 -5.54
N GLU A 46 -6.78 2.59 -6.22
CA GLU A 46 -5.60 2.15 -6.96
C GLU A 46 -5.25 3.10 -8.11
N ALA A 47 -6.24 3.57 -8.87
CA ALA A 47 -6.04 4.52 -9.94
C ALA A 47 -5.51 5.87 -9.43
N ILE A 48 -6.12 6.42 -8.37
CA ILE A 48 -5.69 7.66 -7.74
C ILE A 48 -4.27 7.54 -7.19
N TYR A 49 -3.94 6.43 -6.54
CA TYR A 49 -2.60 6.22 -6.05
C TYR A 49 -1.58 6.20 -7.19
N ASN A 50 -1.84 5.39 -8.22
CA ASN A 50 -0.91 5.18 -9.32
C ASN A 50 -0.68 6.44 -10.15
N LEU A 51 -1.71 7.27 -10.30
CA LEU A 51 -1.66 8.48 -11.14
C LEU A 51 -1.20 9.73 -10.38
N LEU A 52 -1.59 9.89 -9.11
CA LEU A 52 -1.49 11.18 -8.42
C LEU A 52 -0.60 11.13 -7.17
N ILE A 53 -0.72 10.09 -6.36
CA ILE A 53 -0.20 10.13 -4.98
C ILE A 53 1.13 9.40 -4.83
N ARG A 54 1.37 8.34 -5.60
CA ARG A 54 2.53 7.44 -5.47
C ARG A 54 3.85 8.20 -5.40
N SER A 55 4.15 9.01 -6.41
CA SER A 55 5.43 9.69 -6.50
C SER A 55 5.65 10.68 -5.34
N TYR A 56 4.60 11.43 -4.99
CA TYR A 56 4.66 12.38 -3.89
C TYR A 56 4.89 11.67 -2.55
N LEU A 57 4.14 10.60 -2.29
CA LEU A 57 4.20 9.85 -1.05
C LEU A 57 5.55 9.14 -0.88
N GLN A 58 6.04 8.46 -1.91
CA GLN A 58 7.35 7.81 -1.87
C GLN A 58 8.48 8.82 -1.63
N ARG A 59 8.43 9.98 -2.28
CA ARG A 59 9.41 11.06 -2.07
C ARG A 59 9.37 11.59 -0.63
N LEU A 60 8.17 11.77 -0.07
CA LEU A 60 7.97 12.25 1.29
C LEU A 60 8.50 11.24 2.31
N ILE A 61 8.19 9.96 2.13
CA ILE A 61 8.63 8.88 3.03
C ILE A 61 10.14 8.72 2.99
N ILE A 62 10.75 8.71 1.81
CA ILE A 62 12.22 8.61 1.70
C ILE A 62 12.89 9.82 2.37
N ARG A 63 12.33 11.02 2.22
CA ARG A 63 12.82 12.21 2.92
C ARG A 63 12.71 12.07 4.44
N GLN A 64 11.57 11.58 4.94
CA GLN A 64 11.39 11.33 6.38
C GLN A 64 12.34 10.26 6.90
N TRP A 65 12.54 9.19 6.14
CA TRP A 65 13.49 8.14 6.43
C TRP A 65 14.92 8.68 6.51
N MET A 66 15.35 9.51 5.54
CA MET A 66 16.67 10.16 5.58
C MET A 66 16.83 11.11 6.79
N ASN A 67 15.80 11.91 7.10
CA ASN A 67 15.79 12.78 8.28
C ASN A 67 15.94 11.98 9.58
N GLY A 68 15.20 10.86 9.73
CA GLY A 68 15.29 9.98 10.89
C GLY A 68 16.66 9.33 11.08
N ARG A 69 17.48 9.33 10.03
CA ARG A 69 18.86 8.82 10.06
C ARG A 69 19.93 9.91 10.28
N ASN A 70 19.52 11.15 10.54
CA ASN A 70 20.42 12.31 10.72
C ASN A 70 21.35 12.56 9.51
N ILE A 71 20.94 12.14 8.31
CA ILE A 71 21.70 12.39 7.08
C ILE A 71 21.61 13.89 6.79
N THR A 72 22.71 14.63 6.83
CA THR A 72 22.70 16.08 6.59
C THR A 72 23.74 16.48 5.54
N PRO A 73 23.43 17.42 4.64
CA PRO A 73 22.10 18.00 4.37
C PRO A 73 21.19 17.08 3.53
N VAL A 74 19.95 16.83 3.98
CA VAL A 74 19.00 15.93 3.29
C VAL A 74 18.67 16.37 1.86
N LYS A 75 18.62 17.69 1.59
CA LYS A 75 18.27 18.19 0.26
C LYS A 75 19.28 17.72 -0.80
N ASP A 76 20.57 17.85 -0.49
CA ASP A 76 21.64 17.51 -1.43
C ASP A 76 21.79 15.99 -1.56
N LYS A 77 21.67 15.27 -0.43
CA LYS A 77 21.68 13.80 -0.41
C LYS A 77 20.47 13.21 -1.15
N MET A 78 19.31 13.85 -1.12
CA MET A 78 18.14 13.44 -1.89
C MET A 78 18.33 13.63 -3.39
N THR A 79 18.95 14.74 -3.82
CA THR A 79 19.30 14.95 -5.24
C THR A 79 20.36 13.95 -5.70
N ALA A 80 21.37 13.68 -4.87
CA ALA A 80 22.39 12.69 -5.17
C ALA A 80 21.80 11.27 -5.24
N PHE A 81 20.93 10.90 -4.29
CA PHE A 81 20.16 9.65 -4.30
C PHE A 81 19.37 9.49 -5.59
N GLN A 82 18.62 10.52 -6.00
CA GLN A 82 17.83 10.48 -7.23
C GLN A 82 18.70 10.29 -8.48
N ARG A 83 19.87 10.93 -8.54
CA ARG A 83 20.82 10.75 -9.65
C ARG A 83 21.45 9.37 -9.65
N SER A 84 21.75 8.83 -8.47
CA SER A 84 22.38 7.52 -8.31
C SER A 84 21.43 6.36 -8.61
N VAL A 85 20.16 6.47 -8.24
CA VAL A 85 19.13 5.45 -8.48
C VAL A 85 18.45 5.65 -9.84
N GLY A 86 18.43 6.89 -10.32
CA GLY A 86 17.78 7.28 -11.57
C GLY A 86 18.34 6.58 -12.78
N MET A 87 17.44 6.09 -13.64
CA MET A 87 17.79 5.76 -15.01
C MET A 87 18.12 7.07 -15.72
N GLY A 88 19.28 7.19 -16.38
CA GLY A 88 19.84 8.41 -16.97
C GLY A 88 18.97 9.20 -17.99
N ASN A 89 17.70 8.83 -18.15
CA ASN A 89 16.72 9.43 -19.05
C ASN A 89 15.76 10.43 -18.36
N GLY A 90 16.05 10.87 -17.13
CA GLY A 90 15.21 11.84 -16.42
C GLY A 90 13.84 11.31 -15.98
N SER A 91 13.65 9.98 -15.99
CA SER A 91 12.44 9.36 -15.47
C SER A 91 12.38 9.51 -13.94
N ASN A 92 11.20 9.87 -13.45
CA ASN A 92 10.96 10.01 -12.03
C ASN A 92 10.98 8.62 -11.37
N ILE A 93 12.04 8.30 -10.62
CA ILE A 93 12.20 7.00 -9.92
C ILE A 93 11.02 6.65 -9.02
N TYR A 94 10.33 7.66 -8.49
CA TYR A 94 9.17 7.47 -7.61
C TYR A 94 7.87 7.17 -8.37
N SER A 95 7.92 7.08 -9.69
CA SER A 95 6.79 6.58 -10.48
C SER A 95 6.65 5.06 -10.36
N LEU A 96 7.71 4.36 -9.96
CA LEU A 96 7.75 2.90 -9.85
C LEU A 96 6.99 2.41 -8.61
N PRO A 97 6.40 1.19 -8.66
CA PRO A 97 5.98 0.47 -7.46
C PRO A 97 7.11 0.40 -6.43
N TYR A 98 6.78 0.52 -5.14
CA TYR A 98 7.81 0.63 -4.10
C TYR A 98 8.75 -0.60 -4.06
N GLN A 99 8.26 -1.79 -4.43
CA GLN A 99 9.10 -2.99 -4.54
C GLN A 99 10.16 -2.85 -5.65
N GLN A 100 9.76 -2.31 -6.80
CA GLN A 100 10.68 -2.06 -7.91
C GLN A 100 11.67 -0.93 -7.56
N LEU A 101 11.20 0.10 -6.86
CA LEU A 101 12.06 1.16 -6.35
C LEU A 101 13.13 0.60 -5.41
N CYS A 102 12.75 -0.23 -4.43
CA CYS A 102 13.72 -0.88 -3.54
C CYS A 102 14.73 -1.73 -4.32
N GLY A 103 14.27 -2.53 -5.29
CA GLY A 103 15.16 -3.32 -6.15
C GLY A 103 16.14 -2.46 -6.97
N GLN A 104 15.69 -1.30 -7.48
CA GLN A 104 16.57 -0.35 -8.17
C GLN A 104 17.61 0.25 -7.22
N ILE A 105 17.23 0.57 -5.98
CA ILE A 105 18.17 1.08 -4.98
C ILE A 105 19.21 0.00 -4.64
N THR A 106 18.79 -1.26 -4.43
CA THR A 106 19.71 -2.38 -4.19
C THR A 106 20.72 -2.53 -5.32
N ASN A 107 20.25 -2.51 -6.57
CA ASN A 107 21.11 -2.65 -7.74
C ASN A 107 22.09 -1.47 -7.87
N ALA A 108 21.59 -0.23 -7.71
CA ALA A 108 22.42 0.96 -7.76
C ALA A 108 23.46 0.97 -6.64
N LEU A 109 23.08 0.52 -5.43
CA LEU A 109 24.00 0.40 -4.32
C LEU A 109 25.08 -0.62 -4.61
N ARG A 110 24.75 -1.84 -5.04
CA ARG A 110 25.75 -2.89 -5.36
C ARG A 110 26.77 -2.39 -6.37
N ASN A 111 26.32 -1.72 -7.43
CA ASN A 111 27.22 -1.10 -8.41
C ASN A 111 28.17 -0.06 -7.78
N GLN A 112 27.68 0.72 -6.80
CA GLN A 112 28.51 1.70 -6.09
C GLN A 112 29.46 1.07 -5.07
N VAL A 113 29.08 -0.06 -4.46
CA VAL A 113 29.98 -0.85 -3.61
C VAL A 113 31.12 -1.43 -4.45
N ASP A 114 30.78 -2.06 -5.57
CA ASP A 114 31.75 -2.70 -6.46
C ASP A 114 32.75 -1.69 -7.03
N SER A 115 32.25 -0.50 -7.41
CA SER A 115 33.08 0.60 -7.93
C SER A 115 33.76 1.44 -6.84
N GLY A 116 33.38 1.31 -5.57
CA GLY A 116 33.88 2.14 -4.48
C GLY A 116 33.46 3.61 -4.56
N GLU A 117 32.65 4.02 -5.54
CA GLU A 117 32.27 5.41 -5.76
C GLU A 117 30.76 5.61 -5.70
N GLY A 118 30.34 6.67 -5.01
CA GLY A 118 28.99 7.20 -5.16
C GLY A 118 28.29 7.61 -3.86
N ALA A 119 27.21 8.36 -4.04
CA ALA A 119 26.50 9.00 -2.93
C ALA A 119 25.63 8.04 -2.11
N LEU A 120 25.29 6.85 -2.63
CA LEU A 120 24.51 5.85 -1.90
C LEU A 120 25.33 5.23 -0.77
N LEU A 121 26.65 5.09 -0.96
CA LEU A 121 27.54 4.62 0.10
C LEU A 121 27.40 5.49 1.35
N ASP A 122 27.43 6.83 1.20
CA ASP A 122 27.25 7.76 2.31
C ASP A 122 25.86 7.70 2.97
N ILE A 123 24.84 7.25 2.23
CA ILE A 123 23.44 7.21 2.69
C ILE A 123 23.15 5.89 3.43
N PHE A 124 23.77 4.79 2.98
CA PHE A 124 23.49 3.45 3.47
C PHE A 124 24.55 2.93 4.44
N ALA A 125 25.78 3.45 4.43
CA ALA A 125 26.87 3.03 5.32
C ALA A 125 26.80 3.63 6.74
N ARG A 126 25.62 3.95 7.25
CA ARG A 126 25.45 4.63 8.56
C ARG A 126 26.10 3.86 9.71
N ASP A 127 26.01 2.53 9.67
CA ASP A 127 26.50 1.66 10.75
C ASP A 127 27.92 1.15 10.49
N VAL A 128 28.56 1.61 9.41
CA VAL A 128 29.92 1.24 9.02
C VAL A 128 30.89 2.31 9.55
N HIS A 129 32.04 1.88 10.08
CA HIS A 129 33.05 2.81 10.57
C HIS A 129 33.53 3.74 9.43
N PRO A 130 33.71 5.06 9.65
CA PRO A 130 34.12 6.00 8.61
C PRO A 130 35.42 5.58 7.90
N GLU A 131 36.37 5.04 8.63
CA GLU A 131 37.64 4.53 8.09
C GLU A 131 37.44 3.37 7.10
N ASN A 132 36.45 2.51 7.33
CA ASN A 132 36.13 1.41 6.43
C ASN A 132 35.49 1.93 5.13
N LEU A 133 34.65 2.96 5.26
CA LEU A 133 34.06 3.65 4.11
C LEU A 133 35.13 4.35 3.26
N GLU A 134 36.13 4.98 3.89
CA GLU A 134 37.26 5.60 3.18
C GLU A 134 38.12 4.56 2.46
N LYS A 135 38.45 3.44 3.12
CA LYS A 135 39.17 2.32 2.49
C LYS A 135 38.45 1.77 1.26
N LEU A 136 37.13 1.65 1.33
CA LEU A 136 36.30 1.23 0.19
C LEU A 136 36.38 2.24 -0.96
N LYS A 137 36.32 3.53 -0.66
CA LYS A 137 36.44 4.60 -1.67
C LYS A 137 37.81 4.70 -2.31
N SER A 138 38.86 4.28 -1.61
CA SER A 138 40.22 4.23 -2.15
C SER A 138 40.55 2.93 -2.89
N LYS A 139 39.63 1.97 -2.99
CA LYS A 139 39.86 0.63 -3.57
C LYS A 139 40.42 0.66 -5.00
N ASN A 140 39.96 1.60 -5.84
CA ASN A 140 40.43 1.71 -7.23
C ASN A 140 41.74 2.50 -7.38
N ALA A 141 42.23 3.13 -6.32
CA ALA A 141 43.41 4.00 -6.35
C ALA A 141 44.69 3.29 -5.87
N GLN A 142 44.60 2.03 -5.41
CA GLN A 142 45.69 1.31 -4.76
C GLN A 142 45.87 -0.09 -5.35
N ASP A 143 47.13 -0.47 -5.62
CA ASP A 143 47.51 -1.88 -5.81
C ASP A 143 47.49 -2.57 -4.44
N LEU A 144 46.36 -3.22 -4.14
CA LEU A 144 46.10 -3.83 -2.84
C LEU A 144 46.76 -5.21 -2.76
N SER A 145 47.45 -5.48 -1.65
CA SER A 145 47.93 -6.81 -1.31
C SER A 145 46.78 -7.80 -1.09
N ASN A 146 47.06 -9.11 -1.17
CA ASN A 146 46.03 -10.16 -0.96
C ASN A 146 45.35 -10.05 0.43
N GLU A 147 46.05 -9.57 1.45
CA GLU A 147 45.49 -9.37 2.80
C GLU A 147 44.56 -8.15 2.85
N GLU A 148 44.92 -7.06 2.17
CA GLU A 148 44.08 -5.88 2.02
C GLU A 148 42.83 -6.16 1.17
N GLN A 149 42.95 -7.00 0.14
CA GLN A 149 41.82 -7.46 -0.66
C GLN A 149 40.81 -8.27 0.19
N ASN A 150 41.30 -9.17 1.05
CA ASN A 150 40.43 -9.91 1.97
C ASN A 150 39.75 -9.00 3.00
N ASN A 151 40.48 -8.02 3.53
CA ASN A 151 39.92 -7.02 4.45
C ASN A 151 38.86 -6.14 3.76
N LEU A 152 39.06 -5.77 2.50
CA LEU A 152 38.08 -5.03 1.71
C LEU A 152 36.83 -5.85 1.43
N ALA A 153 36.97 -7.13 1.09
CA ALA A 153 35.82 -8.04 0.91
C ALA A 153 34.97 -8.13 2.19
N MET A 154 35.60 -8.18 3.38
CA MET A 154 34.87 -8.12 4.65
C MET A 154 34.14 -6.78 4.86
N ILE A 155 34.76 -5.66 4.50
CA ILE A 155 34.14 -4.33 4.60
C ILE A 155 32.95 -4.21 3.64
N GLU A 156 33.09 -4.72 2.41
CA GLU A 156 32.02 -4.79 1.41
C GLU A 156 30.83 -5.58 1.94
N GLU A 157 31.08 -6.76 2.51
CA GLU A 157 30.04 -7.58 3.10
C GLU A 157 29.35 -6.89 4.28
N GLN A 158 30.10 -6.23 5.17
CA GLN A 158 29.52 -5.44 6.27
C GLN A 158 28.63 -4.30 5.77
N LEU A 159 29.07 -3.60 4.72
CA LEU A 159 28.35 -2.48 4.14
C LEU A 159 27.10 -2.94 3.40
N LEU A 160 27.17 -4.03 2.63
CA LEU A 160 26.00 -4.66 2.01
C LEU A 160 25.00 -5.13 3.05
N ASN A 161 25.46 -5.78 4.13
CA ASN A 161 24.58 -6.22 5.21
C ASN A 161 23.89 -5.05 5.95
N SER A 162 24.63 -3.97 6.24
CA SER A 162 24.04 -2.75 6.83
C SER A 162 23.03 -2.11 5.89
N ALA A 163 23.34 -2.09 4.60
CA ALA A 163 22.47 -1.51 3.61
C ALA A 163 21.21 -2.33 3.32
N ASP A 164 21.32 -3.66 3.31
CA ASP A 164 20.16 -4.56 3.17
C ASP A 164 19.18 -4.35 4.33
N ARG A 165 19.67 -4.27 5.58
CA ARG A 165 18.82 -3.93 6.74
C ARG A 165 18.17 -2.56 6.60
N SER A 166 18.92 -1.59 6.06
CA SER A 166 18.44 -0.23 5.84
C SER A 166 17.35 -0.18 4.75
N LEU A 167 17.50 -1.01 3.71
CA LEU A 167 16.55 -1.16 2.62
C LEU A 167 15.29 -1.88 3.08
N ASP A 168 15.42 -2.91 3.90
CA ASP A 168 14.29 -3.59 4.54
C ASP A 168 13.48 -2.62 5.40
N ASP A 169 14.14 -1.81 6.21
CA ASP A 169 13.48 -0.76 7.01
C ASP A 169 12.74 0.26 6.12
N LEU A 170 13.36 0.69 5.01
CA LEU A 170 12.74 1.58 4.04
C LEU A 170 11.52 0.92 3.38
N GLN A 171 11.63 -0.35 2.98
CA GLN A 171 10.56 -1.12 2.35
C GLN A 171 9.38 -1.31 3.31
N ILE A 172 9.65 -1.67 4.56
CA ILE A 172 8.64 -1.80 5.62
C ILE A 172 7.95 -0.45 5.86
N THR A 173 8.72 0.63 5.91
CA THR A 173 8.19 1.98 6.13
C THR A 173 7.28 2.41 4.98
N LEU A 174 7.71 2.21 3.74
CA LEU A 174 6.92 2.46 2.53
C LEU A 174 5.63 1.63 2.52
N ALA A 175 5.72 0.33 2.82
CA ALA A 175 4.56 -0.56 2.85
C ALA A 175 3.55 -0.18 3.95
N LYS A 176 4.02 0.13 5.16
CA LYS A 176 3.16 0.56 6.28
C LYS A 176 2.43 1.85 5.98
N TRP A 177 3.13 2.83 5.41
CA TRP A 177 2.52 4.11 5.03
C TRP A 177 1.55 3.95 3.88
N TRP A 178 1.90 3.15 2.87
CA TRP A 178 1.00 2.83 1.78
C TRP A 178 -0.30 2.22 2.30
N LEU A 179 -0.21 1.24 3.19
CA LEU A 179 -1.38 0.62 3.80
C LEU A 179 -2.26 1.64 4.54
N LYS A 180 -1.66 2.55 5.34
CA LYS A 180 -2.43 3.61 6.02
C LYS A 180 -3.15 4.54 5.05
N VAL A 181 -2.43 5.00 4.03
CA VAL A 181 -2.95 5.89 2.98
C VAL A 181 -4.08 5.21 2.24
N ASP A 182 -3.89 3.95 1.88
CA ASP A 182 -4.87 3.15 1.17
C ASP A 182 -6.18 2.95 1.93
N TYR A 183 -6.11 2.60 3.22
CA TYR A 183 -7.31 2.51 4.06
C TYR A 183 -8.02 3.86 4.19
N PHE A 184 -7.26 4.94 4.41
CA PHE A 184 -7.84 6.28 4.55
C PHE A 184 -8.54 6.74 3.26
N PHE A 185 -7.88 6.60 2.11
CA PHE A 185 -8.48 6.96 0.82
C PHE A 185 -9.64 6.06 0.45
N SER A 186 -9.55 4.75 0.73
CA SER A 186 -10.67 3.83 0.45
C SER A 186 -11.91 4.19 1.26
N ILE A 187 -11.77 4.53 2.54
CA ILE A 187 -12.90 5.02 3.33
C ILE A 187 -13.46 6.33 2.74
N LEU A 188 -12.60 7.30 2.43
CA LEU A 188 -13.03 8.58 1.86
C LEU A 188 -13.75 8.42 0.51
N ILE A 189 -13.21 7.58 -0.39
CA ILE A 189 -13.79 7.31 -1.70
C ILE A 189 -15.11 6.55 -1.55
N SER A 190 -15.19 5.59 -0.62
CA SER A 190 -16.46 4.93 -0.28
C SER A 190 -17.54 5.94 0.12
N PHE A 191 -17.21 6.93 0.94
CA PHE A 191 -18.14 8.02 1.28
C PHE A 191 -18.58 8.81 0.05
N ILE A 192 -17.64 9.22 -0.80
CA ILE A 192 -17.96 9.99 -2.02
C ILE A 192 -18.83 9.17 -2.99
N LEU A 193 -18.52 7.89 -3.17
CA LEU A 193 -19.28 7.02 -4.07
C LEU A 193 -20.69 6.78 -3.57
N LEU A 194 -20.87 6.53 -2.27
CA LEU A 194 -22.20 6.31 -1.71
C LEU A 194 -23.04 7.57 -1.74
N ASP A 195 -22.47 8.73 -1.37
CA ASP A 195 -23.14 10.03 -1.51
C ASP A 195 -23.66 10.24 -2.94
N ARG A 196 -22.81 9.96 -3.95
CA ARG A 196 -23.21 10.08 -5.36
C ARG A 196 -24.23 9.03 -5.80
N LEU A 197 -24.15 7.80 -5.31
CA LEU A 197 -25.13 6.75 -5.59
C LEU A 197 -26.50 7.06 -4.97
N LEU A 198 -26.53 7.66 -3.78
CA LEU A 198 -27.76 8.08 -3.11
C LEU A 198 -28.39 9.34 -3.71
N THR A 199 -27.60 10.19 -4.38
CA THR A 199 -28.14 11.32 -5.18
C THR A 199 -28.83 10.88 -6.48
N VAL A 200 -28.63 9.63 -6.91
CA VAL A 200 -29.52 9.02 -7.92
C VAL A 200 -30.79 8.63 -7.16
N PRO A 201 -32.00 9.02 -7.60
CA PRO A 201 -33.23 8.70 -6.90
C PRO A 201 -33.46 7.18 -6.94
N THR A 202 -32.86 6.50 -5.98
CA THR A 202 -33.17 5.15 -5.62
C THR A 202 -34.51 5.23 -4.92
N ASN A 203 -35.57 4.85 -5.63
CA ASN A 203 -36.89 4.54 -5.08
C ASN A 203 -36.80 3.32 -4.14
N PHE A 204 -35.89 3.36 -3.17
CA PHE A 204 -35.76 2.38 -2.11
C PHE A 204 -36.83 2.71 -1.08
N LEU A 205 -38.05 2.28 -1.41
CA LEU A 205 -39.14 2.07 -0.47
C LEU A 205 -38.72 0.96 0.51
N ILE A 206 -37.82 1.29 1.43
CA ILE A 206 -37.77 0.65 2.74
C ILE A 206 -38.66 1.57 3.57
N GLY A 207 -39.85 1.06 3.94
CA GLY A 207 -41.04 1.78 4.42
C GLY A 207 -40.84 3.16 5.05
N ASP A 208 -41.81 4.04 4.79
CA ASP A 208 -41.94 5.49 5.12
C ASP A 208 -41.72 5.93 6.59
N ASN A 209 -41.01 5.16 7.42
CA ASN A 209 -40.83 5.34 8.85
C ASN A 209 -39.38 5.13 9.31
N ILE A 210 -38.38 5.29 8.43
CA ILE A 210 -36.98 5.41 8.87
C ILE A 210 -36.77 6.87 9.27
N GLN A 211 -36.45 7.12 10.54
CA GLN A 211 -36.05 8.45 10.98
C GLN A 211 -34.72 8.81 10.30
N ASP A 212 -34.55 10.07 9.88
CA ASP A 212 -33.34 10.58 9.19
C ASP A 212 -32.00 10.14 9.83
N TYR A 213 -32.00 9.90 11.15
CA TYR A 213 -30.84 9.42 11.90
C TYR A 213 -30.45 7.96 11.60
N ASP A 214 -31.42 7.07 11.40
CA ASP A 214 -31.17 5.65 11.11
C ASP A 214 -30.64 5.46 9.69
N GLU A 215 -31.08 6.30 8.73
CA GLU A 215 -30.51 6.34 7.38
C GLU A 215 -29.03 6.76 7.42
N LEU A 216 -28.69 7.81 8.17
CA LEU A 216 -27.30 8.27 8.32
C LEU A 216 -26.41 7.19 8.93
N ILE A 217 -26.88 6.46 9.95
CA ILE A 217 -26.13 5.36 10.57
C ILE A 217 -25.90 4.23 9.56
N LEU A 218 -26.91 3.90 8.75
CA LEU A 218 -26.81 2.84 7.75
C LEU A 218 -25.83 3.22 6.64
N ILE A 219 -25.91 4.45 6.11
CA ILE A 219 -24.98 5.02 5.13
C ILE A 219 -23.55 4.99 5.67
N PHE A 220 -23.34 5.47 6.89
CA PHE A 220 -22.03 5.50 7.52
C PHE A 220 -21.44 4.10 7.70
N SER A 221 -22.26 3.15 8.14
CA SER A 221 -21.87 1.74 8.30
C SER A 221 -21.49 1.12 6.95
N PHE A 222 -22.25 1.40 5.91
CA PHE A 222 -22.01 0.89 4.56
C PHE A 222 -20.69 1.42 3.97
N CYS A 223 -20.43 2.72 4.14
CA CYS A 223 -19.16 3.35 3.75
C CYS A 223 -17.97 2.80 4.51
N LEU A 224 -18.10 2.62 5.83
CA LEU A 224 -17.03 2.04 6.64
C LEU A 224 -16.72 0.61 6.25
N ILE A 225 -17.74 -0.24 6.13
CA ILE A 225 -17.57 -1.65 5.78
C ILE A 225 -16.97 -1.77 4.37
N SER A 226 -17.50 -1.03 3.39
CA SER A 226 -16.99 -1.08 2.02
C SER A 226 -15.58 -0.52 1.89
N GLY A 227 -15.29 0.60 2.56
CA GLY A 227 -13.97 1.23 2.57
C GLY A 227 -12.92 0.36 3.27
N PHE A 228 -13.31 -0.39 4.30
CA PHE A 228 -12.44 -1.35 4.98
C PHE A 228 -12.22 -2.63 4.16
N LEU A 229 -13.23 -3.08 3.41
CA LEU A 229 -13.13 -4.24 2.52
C LEU A 229 -12.33 -3.94 1.26
N ALA A 230 -12.32 -2.69 0.78
CA ALA A 230 -11.68 -2.31 -0.48
C ALA A 230 -10.20 -2.72 -0.58
N PRO A 231 -9.33 -2.45 0.42
CA PRO A 231 -7.94 -2.91 0.42
C PRO A 231 -7.79 -4.44 0.31
N THR A 232 -8.68 -5.19 0.99
CA THR A 232 -8.67 -6.66 0.97
C THR A 232 -9.06 -7.19 -0.41
N ILE A 233 -10.12 -6.62 -1.00
CA ILE A 233 -10.57 -6.97 -2.36
C ILE A 233 -9.50 -6.60 -3.37
N ARG A 234 -8.85 -5.43 -3.25
CA ARG A 234 -7.76 -5.05 -4.14
C ARG A 234 -6.63 -6.07 -4.10
N ASN A 235 -6.17 -6.45 -2.91
CA ASN A 235 -5.09 -7.43 -2.77
C ASN A 235 -5.48 -8.78 -3.36
N PHE A 236 -6.73 -9.20 -3.18
CA PHE A 236 -7.27 -10.41 -3.83
C PHE A 236 -7.26 -10.30 -5.36
N LEU A 237 -7.73 -9.18 -5.91
CA LEU A 237 -7.72 -8.91 -7.35
C LEU A 237 -6.29 -8.89 -7.91
N LEU A 238 -5.35 -8.22 -7.24
CA LEU A 238 -3.94 -8.18 -7.64
C LEU A 238 -3.30 -9.57 -7.60
N ASN A 239 -3.63 -10.41 -6.61
CA ASN A 239 -3.11 -11.77 -6.52
C ASN A 239 -3.67 -12.71 -7.60
N ILE A 240 -4.91 -12.50 -8.02
CA ILE A 240 -5.53 -13.27 -9.11
C ILE A 240 -5.04 -12.80 -10.47
N LEU A 241 -5.03 -11.49 -10.69
CA LEU A 241 -4.69 -10.88 -11.98
C LEU A 241 -3.18 -10.82 -12.22
N GLY A 242 -2.37 -10.71 -11.16
CA GLY A 242 -0.92 -10.66 -11.21
C GLY A 242 -0.22 -12.02 -11.29
N LYS A 243 -0.96 -13.13 -11.32
CA LYS A 243 -0.44 -14.49 -11.55
C LYS A 243 -0.20 -14.82 -13.04
N ARG A 244 0.00 -13.81 -13.90
CA ARG A 244 0.36 -13.98 -15.30
C ARG A 244 1.79 -13.54 -15.57
#